data_AF-A0A1F5DGM2-F1
#
_entry.id   AF-A0A1F5DGM2-F1
#
_cell.length_a   1.000
_cell.length_b   1.000
_cell.length_c   1.000
_cell.angle_alpha   90.00
_cell.angle_beta   90.00
_cell.angle_gamma   90.00
#
_symmetry.space_group_name_H-M   'P 1'
#
loop_
_entity.id
_entity.type
_entity.pdbx_description
1 polymer ?
#
loop_
_entity_poly.entity_id
_entity_poly.type
_entity_poly.pdbx_seq_one_letter_code
_entity_poly.pdbx_strand_id
1 'polypeptide(L)'
;MAKFAHISDIHLGANSDPVLSRLEMEAFNKTIDTCLEENVDFILICGDLFHVSTPDLEIVDKAVQRLKQLQDKEIPVYVIYGSHDYTPNGISIVDIIERAGLIKKIVSGKIVDEQLKLNFFTDQKTNAKIVGISGRKGGLDKEYYEILDREKLEKESGFKIFAFHACLDELKPAYLSKAESCPVSVLPKGFDYYAGGHVHERLENDLPDYEHIIFPGALFGSQTRDHEASSKGEKRGFYIVSFGDTINEIKFVPVKVCEYLFKELDVEDRNSQQAEKLLTDELESIDVLDKVVTIKIKGELSGGKTSDINFSKMQQSLVTKGALTVYLNRYGLKSKEYAMIKAAGEDASTIERKLLQENLGTIKVSQDLLKGDKGLRLALELLNVLREPVKSGESKQDYAERMKEQGIRTFQLKEVFSS
;
A
#
# COMPACT_ATOMS: atom_id res chain seq x y z
N MET A 1 5.37 -0.52 35.70
CA MET A 1 4.33 0.04 34.81
C MET A 1 4.20 -0.88 33.64
N ALA A 2 2.97 -1.12 33.17
CA ALA A 2 2.75 -1.98 32.02
C ALA A 2 3.11 -1.25 30.73
N LYS A 3 3.53 -1.99 29.70
CA LYS A 3 3.84 -1.48 28.36
C LYS A 3 3.22 -2.37 27.29
N PHE A 4 2.68 -1.78 26.24
CA PHE A 4 2.33 -2.51 25.03
C PHE A 4 2.85 -1.84 23.78
N ALA A 5 3.12 -2.63 22.74
CA ALA A 5 3.40 -2.10 21.41
C ALA A 5 2.12 -2.05 20.57
N HIS A 6 1.86 -0.94 19.89
CA HIS A 6 0.80 -0.80 18.90
C HIS A 6 1.42 -0.68 17.50
N ILE A 7 1.15 -1.66 16.65
CA ILE A 7 1.65 -1.78 15.27
C ILE A 7 0.44 -1.97 14.35
N SER A 8 0.47 -1.44 13.13
CA SER A 8 -0.55 -1.69 12.10
C SER A 8 0.08 -1.69 10.72
N ASP A 9 -0.68 -2.16 9.70
CA ASP A 9 -0.35 -1.96 8.28
C ASP A 9 1.08 -2.40 7.92
N ILE A 10 1.48 -3.56 8.44
CA ILE A 10 2.80 -4.16 8.24
C ILE A 10 2.94 -4.65 6.80
N HIS A 11 1.87 -5.24 6.26
CA HIS A 11 1.75 -5.73 4.89
C HIS A 11 2.90 -6.64 4.44
N LEU A 12 3.25 -7.64 5.25
CA LEU A 12 4.26 -8.62 4.86
C LEU A 12 3.90 -9.28 3.51
N GLY A 13 4.84 -9.24 2.57
CA GLY A 13 4.70 -9.72 1.20
C GLY A 13 4.15 -8.70 0.20
N ALA A 14 4.14 -7.40 0.51
CA ALA A 14 3.62 -6.37 -0.40
C ALA A 14 4.57 -6.03 -1.54
N ASN A 15 5.86 -5.93 -1.26
CA ASN A 15 6.83 -5.45 -2.23
C ASN A 15 7.37 -6.59 -3.10
N SER A 16 7.16 -6.49 -4.42
CA SER A 16 7.70 -7.44 -5.41
C SER A 16 9.16 -7.16 -5.80
N ASP A 17 9.64 -5.94 -5.56
CA ASP A 17 11.06 -5.60 -5.71
C ASP A 17 11.85 -6.32 -4.60
N PRO A 18 12.87 -7.14 -4.93
CA PRO A 18 13.59 -7.93 -3.92
C PRO A 18 14.28 -7.09 -2.84
N VAL A 19 14.75 -5.88 -3.18
CA VAL A 19 15.41 -4.99 -2.23
C VAL A 19 14.40 -4.43 -1.25
N LEU A 20 13.24 -4.00 -1.74
CA LEU A 20 12.17 -3.52 -0.89
C LEU A 20 11.53 -4.62 -0.06
N SER A 21 11.36 -5.83 -0.61
CA SER A 21 10.90 -6.99 0.14
C SER A 21 11.84 -7.33 1.31
N ARG A 22 13.16 -7.24 1.09
CA ARG A 22 14.15 -7.40 2.15
C ARG A 22 14.04 -6.30 3.21
N LEU A 23 13.95 -5.04 2.80
CA LEU A 23 13.82 -3.89 3.73
C LEU A 23 12.51 -3.94 4.53
N GLU A 24 11.42 -4.37 3.92
CA GLU A 24 10.12 -4.61 4.55
C GLU A 24 10.26 -5.65 5.68
N MET A 25 10.90 -6.79 5.39
CA MET A 25 11.16 -7.82 6.40
C MET A 25 12.14 -7.34 7.49
N GLU A 26 13.16 -6.56 7.13
CA GLU A 26 14.08 -5.94 8.10
C GLU A 26 13.34 -4.97 9.04
N ALA A 27 12.35 -4.23 8.53
CA ALA A 27 11.55 -3.32 9.35
C ALA A 27 10.71 -4.10 10.38
N PHE A 28 10.10 -5.20 9.95
CA PHE A 28 9.41 -6.12 10.86
C PHE A 28 10.36 -6.71 11.90
N ASN A 29 11.52 -7.24 11.48
CA ASN A 29 12.51 -7.81 12.39
C ASN A 29 12.96 -6.81 13.46
N LYS A 30 13.34 -5.60 13.05
CA LYS A 30 13.78 -4.51 13.94
C LYS A 30 12.70 -4.07 14.91
N THR A 31 11.44 -4.07 14.48
CA THR A 31 10.28 -3.81 15.34
C THR A 31 10.19 -4.86 16.43
N ILE A 32 10.28 -6.15 16.06
CA ILE A 32 10.24 -7.25 17.03
C ILE A 32 11.45 -7.20 17.98
N ASP A 33 12.66 -6.91 17.48
CA ASP A 33 13.84 -6.74 18.33
C ASP A 33 13.63 -5.61 19.34
N THR A 34 13.08 -4.48 18.89
CA THR A 34 12.81 -3.33 19.78
C THR A 34 11.76 -3.67 20.84
N CYS A 35 10.69 -4.40 20.48
CA CYS A 35 9.69 -4.86 21.45
C CYS A 35 10.29 -5.79 22.52
N LEU A 36 11.22 -6.67 22.11
CA LEU A 36 11.95 -7.56 23.01
C LEU A 36 12.88 -6.76 23.95
N GLU A 37 13.65 -5.81 23.40
CA GLU A 37 14.57 -4.95 24.16
C GLU A 37 13.82 -4.06 25.17
N GLU A 38 12.69 -3.49 24.76
CA GLU A 38 11.85 -2.64 25.61
C GLU A 38 11.03 -3.42 26.65
N ASN A 39 11.07 -4.76 26.58
CA ASN A 39 10.34 -5.70 27.42
C ASN A 39 8.85 -5.35 27.50
N VAL A 40 8.21 -5.18 26.33
CA VAL A 40 6.76 -4.92 26.30
C VAL A 40 5.99 -6.12 26.87
N ASP A 41 4.89 -5.85 27.55
CA ASP A 41 4.05 -6.89 28.15
C ASP A 41 3.19 -7.60 27.11
N PHE A 42 2.79 -6.91 26.04
CA PHE A 42 2.14 -7.50 24.88
C PHE A 42 2.32 -6.63 23.63
N ILE A 43 2.03 -7.22 22.46
CA ILE A 43 1.99 -6.52 21.18
C ILE A 43 0.56 -6.57 20.65
N LEU A 44 0.02 -5.43 20.20
CA LEU A 44 -1.27 -5.31 19.54
C LEU A 44 -1.07 -4.91 18.07
N ILE A 45 -1.48 -5.81 17.16
CA ILE A 45 -1.43 -5.60 15.71
C ILE A 45 -2.84 -5.24 15.21
N CYS A 46 -3.02 -3.99 14.80
CA CYS A 46 -4.30 -3.43 14.38
C CYS A 46 -4.58 -3.64 12.88
N GLY A 47 -4.46 -4.90 12.43
CA GLY A 47 -4.77 -5.32 11.07
C GLY A 47 -3.63 -5.18 10.06
N ASP A 48 -3.84 -5.81 8.90
CA ASP A 48 -2.94 -5.86 7.76
C ASP A 48 -1.51 -6.30 8.14
N LEU A 49 -1.40 -7.40 8.90
CA LEU A 49 -0.12 -8.07 9.18
C LEU A 49 0.51 -8.57 7.87
N PHE A 50 -0.32 -9.15 6.99
CA PHE A 50 0.09 -9.63 5.67
C PHE A 50 -0.60 -8.81 4.56
N HIS A 51 0.07 -8.67 3.43
CA HIS A 51 -0.49 -7.94 2.29
C HIS A 51 -1.67 -8.65 1.61
N VAL A 52 -1.77 -9.97 1.76
CA VAL A 52 -2.86 -10.81 1.24
C VAL A 52 -3.17 -11.92 2.24
N SER A 53 -4.39 -12.45 2.21
CA SER A 53 -4.82 -13.53 3.10
C SER A 53 -4.06 -14.85 2.92
N THR A 54 -3.47 -15.08 1.75
CA THR A 54 -2.65 -16.26 1.40
C THR A 54 -1.31 -15.81 0.81
N PRO A 55 -0.36 -15.38 1.65
CA PRO A 55 0.94 -14.87 1.21
C PRO A 55 1.90 -15.99 0.83
N ASP A 56 3.05 -15.61 0.28
CA ASP A 56 4.16 -16.53 0.01
C ASP A 56 4.67 -17.21 1.28
N LEU A 57 4.90 -18.52 1.23
CA LEU A 57 5.29 -19.31 2.39
C LEU A 57 6.66 -18.92 2.97
N GLU A 58 7.58 -18.38 2.17
CA GLU A 58 8.86 -17.87 2.68
C GLU A 58 8.67 -16.64 3.57
N ILE A 59 7.73 -15.76 3.18
CA ILE A 59 7.35 -14.60 4.00
C ILE A 59 6.68 -15.06 5.29
N VAL A 60 5.79 -16.06 5.21
CA VAL A 60 5.16 -16.66 6.40
C VAL A 60 6.20 -17.26 7.33
N ASP A 61 7.14 -18.06 6.80
CA ASP A 61 8.16 -18.74 7.59
C ASP A 61 8.99 -17.71 8.39
N LYS A 62 9.47 -16.66 7.72
CA LYS A 62 10.20 -15.56 8.37
C LYS A 62 9.35 -14.88 9.46
N ALA A 63 8.08 -14.59 9.19
CA ALA A 63 7.18 -14.00 10.18
C ALA A 63 6.98 -14.92 11.41
N VAL A 64 6.74 -16.22 11.16
CA VAL A 64 6.53 -17.24 12.18
C VAL A 64 7.76 -17.42 13.06
N GLN A 65 8.98 -17.36 12.51
CA GLN A 65 10.21 -17.43 13.30
C GLN A 65 10.28 -16.30 14.34
N ARG A 66 9.89 -15.07 13.96
CA ARG A 66 9.89 -13.90 14.86
C ARG A 66 8.77 -13.98 15.88
N LEU A 67 7.57 -14.40 15.48
CA LEU A 67 6.46 -14.63 16.41
C LEU A 67 6.78 -15.72 17.42
N LYS A 68 7.49 -16.78 16.99
CA LYS A 68 7.97 -17.83 17.90
C LYS A 68 8.95 -17.28 18.93
N GLN A 69 9.85 -16.39 18.55
CA GLN A 69 10.78 -15.76 19.51
C GLN A 69 10.04 -14.95 20.58
N LEU A 70 8.98 -14.23 20.20
CA LEU A 70 8.11 -13.53 21.15
C LEU A 70 7.39 -14.51 22.09
N GLN A 71 6.85 -15.60 21.55
CA GLN A 71 6.22 -16.66 22.34
C GLN A 71 7.22 -17.30 23.32
N ASP A 72 8.44 -17.62 22.89
CA ASP A 72 9.51 -18.19 23.72
C ASP A 72 9.95 -17.21 24.84
N LYS A 73 9.65 -15.91 24.70
CA LYS A 73 9.86 -14.84 25.69
C LYS A 73 8.60 -14.46 26.45
N GLU A 74 7.51 -15.21 26.26
CA GLU A 74 6.21 -14.99 26.91
C GLU A 74 5.63 -13.59 26.65
N ILE A 75 5.91 -13.01 25.48
CA ILE A 75 5.29 -11.76 25.01
C ILE A 75 4.13 -12.13 24.07
N PRO A 76 2.87 -12.08 24.52
CA PRO A 76 1.73 -12.39 23.68
C PRO A 76 1.53 -11.35 22.58
N VAL A 77 1.05 -11.82 21.42
CA VAL A 77 0.70 -11.00 20.27
C VAL A 77 -0.81 -11.08 20.03
N TYR A 78 -1.48 -9.95 20.16
CA TYR A 78 -2.90 -9.76 19.92
C TYR A 78 -3.12 -9.14 18.55
N VAL A 79 -4.15 -9.61 17.84
CA VAL A 79 -4.41 -9.16 16.47
C VAL A 79 -5.90 -9.00 16.21
N ILE A 80 -6.23 -8.02 15.37
CA ILE A 80 -7.49 -7.96 14.62
C ILE A 80 -7.15 -8.11 13.14
N TYR A 81 -8.09 -8.57 12.30
CA TYR A 81 -7.83 -8.50 10.85
C TYR A 81 -7.84 -7.05 10.37
N GLY A 82 -7.08 -6.81 9.32
CA GLY A 82 -7.29 -5.67 8.45
C GLY A 82 -7.99 -6.08 7.16
N SER A 83 -8.11 -5.12 6.26
CA SER A 83 -8.83 -5.33 5.01
C SER A 83 -8.13 -6.30 4.04
N HIS A 84 -6.80 -6.44 4.13
CA HIS A 84 -5.99 -7.26 3.21
C HIS A 84 -5.86 -8.71 3.63
N ASP A 85 -5.70 -8.96 4.93
CA ASP A 85 -5.47 -10.29 5.49
C ASP A 85 -6.76 -10.99 5.95
N TYR A 86 -7.92 -10.33 5.84
CA TYR A 86 -9.23 -10.95 6.00
C TYR A 86 -9.69 -11.69 4.73
N THR A 87 -10.35 -12.85 4.90
CA THR A 87 -11.10 -13.53 3.84
C THR A 87 -12.46 -14.01 4.36
N PRO A 88 -13.59 -13.70 3.69
CA PRO A 88 -14.92 -14.04 4.20
C PRO A 88 -15.26 -15.53 4.11
N ASN A 89 -14.77 -16.22 3.07
CA ASN A 89 -15.14 -17.59 2.74
C ASN A 89 -13.93 -18.54 2.72
N GLY A 90 -12.95 -18.28 3.58
CA GLY A 90 -11.70 -19.05 3.58
C GLY A 90 -10.97 -18.99 4.92
N ILE A 91 -9.78 -19.58 4.92
CA ILE A 91 -8.85 -19.52 6.03
C ILE A 91 -7.75 -18.55 5.61
N SER A 92 -7.54 -17.50 6.40
CA SER A 92 -6.39 -16.62 6.25
C SER A 92 -5.17 -17.26 6.91
N ILE A 93 -3.97 -16.89 6.48
CA ILE A 93 -2.75 -17.28 7.18
C ILE A 93 -2.77 -16.86 8.66
N VAL A 94 -3.44 -15.75 8.98
CA VAL A 94 -3.62 -15.28 10.37
C VAL A 94 -4.38 -16.32 11.21
N ASP A 95 -5.38 -17.01 10.64
CA ASP A 95 -6.08 -18.11 11.33
C ASP A 95 -5.16 -19.29 11.64
N ILE A 96 -4.25 -19.61 10.70
CA ILE A 96 -3.33 -20.73 10.85
C ILE A 96 -2.32 -20.41 11.96
N ILE A 97 -1.76 -19.21 11.93
CA ILE A 97 -0.80 -18.73 12.95
C ILE A 97 -1.48 -18.63 14.33
N GLU A 98 -2.75 -18.21 14.39
CA GLU A 98 -3.51 -18.23 15.65
C GLU A 98 -3.68 -19.66 16.18
N ARG A 99 -4.09 -20.61 15.34
CA ARG A 99 -4.27 -22.02 15.74
C ARG A 99 -2.96 -22.69 16.14
N ALA A 100 -1.82 -22.21 15.63
CA ALA A 100 -0.49 -22.60 16.06
C ALA A 100 -0.09 -22.01 17.42
N GLY A 101 -0.89 -21.08 17.97
CA GLY A 101 -0.67 -20.48 19.29
C GLY A 101 0.34 -19.33 19.32
N LEU A 102 0.72 -18.79 18.15
CA LEU A 102 1.74 -17.74 18.03
C LEU A 102 1.16 -16.33 18.12
N ILE A 103 -0.11 -16.17 17.75
CA ILE A 103 -0.89 -14.94 17.89
C ILE A 103 -2.28 -15.27 18.43
N LYS A 104 -3.01 -14.28 18.93
CA LYS A 104 -4.38 -14.43 19.41
C LYS A 104 -5.28 -13.38 18.79
N LYS A 105 -6.34 -13.81 18.09
CA LYS A 105 -7.38 -12.88 17.63
C LYS A 105 -8.22 -12.46 18.84
N ILE A 106 -8.39 -11.14 19.00
CA ILE A 106 -9.15 -10.58 20.14
C ILE A 106 -10.61 -10.29 19.81
N VAL A 107 -10.98 -10.21 18.53
CA VAL A 107 -12.36 -9.93 18.12
C VAL A 107 -13.25 -11.13 18.44
N SER A 108 -14.19 -10.94 19.36
CA SER A 108 -15.18 -11.93 19.77
C SER A 108 -16.50 -11.24 20.07
N GLY A 109 -17.60 -11.76 19.53
CA GLY A 109 -18.92 -11.20 19.75
C GLY A 109 -19.99 -11.96 18.97
N LYS A 110 -21.24 -11.55 19.18
CA LYS A 110 -22.41 -12.08 18.48
C LYS A 110 -23.46 -11.01 18.29
N ILE A 111 -24.23 -11.12 17.23
CA ILE A 111 -25.41 -10.28 17.01
C ILE A 111 -26.56 -10.89 17.81
N VAL A 112 -27.14 -10.10 18.70
CA VAL A 112 -28.30 -10.47 19.53
C VAL A 112 -29.23 -9.28 19.57
N ASP A 113 -30.50 -9.48 19.22
CA ASP A 113 -31.51 -8.42 19.15
C ASP A 113 -31.08 -7.26 18.23
N GLU A 114 -30.60 -7.60 17.03
CA GLU A 114 -30.10 -6.65 16.02
C GLU A 114 -28.88 -5.81 16.45
N GLN A 115 -28.31 -6.06 17.62
CA GLN A 115 -27.11 -5.38 18.10
C GLN A 115 -25.90 -6.32 18.16
N LEU A 116 -24.75 -5.83 17.71
CA LEU A 116 -23.47 -6.50 17.88
C LEU A 116 -23.00 -6.33 19.33
N LYS A 117 -22.99 -7.44 20.07
CA LYS A 117 -22.46 -7.50 21.44
C LYS A 117 -21.06 -8.10 21.40
N LEU A 118 -20.05 -7.26 21.57
CA LEU A 118 -18.66 -7.66 21.67
C LEU A 118 -18.31 -8.10 23.10
N ASN A 119 -17.34 -8.99 23.22
CA ASN A 119 -16.75 -9.42 24.48
C ASN A 119 -15.35 -8.83 24.60
N PHE A 120 -15.01 -8.31 25.78
CA PHE A 120 -13.64 -7.92 26.07
C PHE A 120 -12.73 -9.15 26.15
N PHE A 121 -11.57 -9.04 25.52
CA PHE A 121 -10.41 -9.86 25.81
C PHE A 121 -9.60 -9.16 26.91
N THR A 122 -9.17 -9.88 27.95
CA THR A 122 -8.35 -9.30 29.02
C THR A 122 -6.96 -9.91 28.97
N ASP A 123 -5.94 -9.05 28.84
CA ASP A 123 -4.56 -9.48 28.99
C ASP A 123 -4.31 -9.96 30.42
N GLN A 124 -3.69 -11.13 30.57
CA GLN A 124 -3.57 -11.80 31.87
C GLN A 124 -2.55 -11.13 32.79
N LYS A 125 -1.56 -10.43 32.23
CA LYS A 125 -0.45 -9.85 32.99
C LYS A 125 -0.76 -8.44 33.48
N THR A 126 -1.41 -7.65 32.62
CA THR A 126 -1.64 -6.21 32.80
C THR A 126 -3.09 -5.88 33.16
N ASN A 127 -4.03 -6.82 32.97
CA ASN A 127 -5.48 -6.61 33.07
C ASN A 127 -6.04 -5.59 32.07
N ALA A 128 -5.28 -5.20 31.04
CA ALA A 128 -5.80 -4.36 29.96
C ALA A 128 -6.97 -5.07 29.26
N LYS A 129 -8.08 -4.36 29.11
CA LYS A 129 -9.30 -4.86 28.45
C LYS A 129 -9.32 -4.39 27.00
N ILE A 130 -9.15 -5.33 26.09
CA ILE A 130 -9.05 -5.08 24.64
C ILE A 130 -10.33 -5.58 23.97
N VAL A 131 -10.95 -4.72 23.17
CA VAL A 131 -12.09 -5.08 22.32
C VAL A 131 -11.93 -4.35 21.00
N GLY A 132 -12.55 -4.86 19.93
CA GLY A 132 -12.37 -4.23 18.64
C GLY A 132 -13.17 -4.85 17.53
N ILE A 133 -13.12 -4.20 16.36
CA ILE A 133 -13.73 -4.65 15.13
C ILE A 133 -12.63 -4.81 14.08
N SER A 134 -12.61 -5.97 13.42
CA SER A 134 -11.71 -6.25 12.30
C SER A 134 -12.11 -5.47 11.06
N GLY A 135 -11.12 -4.95 10.33
CA GLY A 135 -11.34 -4.28 9.07
C GLY A 135 -11.74 -5.25 7.96
N ARG A 136 -12.53 -4.78 7.00
CA ARG A 136 -12.93 -5.55 5.82
C ARG A 136 -12.78 -4.72 4.55
N LYS A 137 -12.56 -5.41 3.42
CA LYS A 137 -12.45 -4.72 2.12
C LYS A 137 -13.71 -3.91 1.83
N GLY A 138 -13.50 -2.70 1.31
CA GLY A 138 -14.60 -1.82 0.90
C GLY A 138 -15.46 -1.30 2.04
N GLY A 139 -14.99 -1.34 3.30
CA GLY A 139 -15.75 -0.83 4.44
C GLY A 139 -16.97 -1.67 4.81
N LEU A 140 -16.98 -2.96 4.45
CA LEU A 140 -18.06 -3.89 4.82
C LEU A 140 -18.18 -4.11 6.34
N ASP A 141 -17.20 -3.67 7.11
CA ASP A 141 -17.20 -3.63 8.57
C ASP A 141 -18.05 -2.48 9.15
N LYS A 142 -18.42 -1.46 8.35
CA LYS A 142 -19.25 -0.32 8.79
C LYS A 142 -20.55 -0.74 9.45
N GLU A 143 -21.24 -1.72 8.88
CA GLU A 143 -22.50 -2.23 9.41
C GLU A 143 -22.36 -2.70 10.87
N TYR A 144 -21.19 -3.24 11.25
CA TYR A 144 -20.94 -3.67 12.63
C TYR A 144 -20.77 -2.52 13.61
N TYR A 145 -20.22 -1.39 13.17
CA TYR A 145 -20.15 -0.20 13.99
C TYR A 145 -21.53 0.42 14.21
N GLU A 146 -22.39 0.41 13.18
CA GLU A 146 -23.75 0.95 13.26
C GLU A 146 -24.61 0.22 14.29
N ILE A 147 -24.50 -1.11 14.33
CA ILE A 147 -25.26 -1.95 15.27
C ILE A 147 -24.54 -2.22 16.59
N LEU A 148 -23.40 -1.59 16.85
CA LEU A 148 -22.58 -1.87 18.03
C LEU A 148 -23.31 -1.47 19.33
N ASP A 149 -23.39 -2.40 20.28
CA ASP A 149 -23.84 -2.14 21.67
C ASP A 149 -22.78 -1.32 22.43
N ARG A 150 -22.71 -0.02 22.10
CA ARG A 150 -21.74 0.93 22.65
C ARG A 150 -21.94 1.16 24.15
N GLU A 151 -23.19 1.28 24.60
CA GLU A 151 -23.51 1.56 26.00
C GLU A 151 -22.91 0.51 26.95
N LYS A 152 -22.94 -0.78 26.56
CA LYS A 152 -22.31 -1.83 27.34
C LYS A 152 -20.78 -1.70 27.40
N LEU A 153 -20.14 -1.35 26.29
CA LEU A 153 -18.69 -1.17 26.22
C LEU A 153 -18.22 0.06 27.01
N GLU A 154 -18.98 1.15 26.94
CA GLU A 154 -18.71 2.41 27.63
C GLU A 154 -18.75 2.25 29.15
N LYS A 155 -19.70 1.46 29.67
CA LYS A 155 -19.86 1.18 31.11
C LYS A 155 -18.80 0.26 31.71
N GLU A 156 -17.98 -0.39 30.89
CA GLU A 156 -16.92 -1.27 31.38
C GLU A 156 -15.86 -0.46 32.15
N SER A 157 -15.32 -1.05 33.21
CA SER A 157 -14.34 -0.42 34.11
C SER A 157 -12.91 -0.88 33.85
N GLY A 158 -11.92 -0.14 34.35
CA GLY A 158 -10.50 -0.45 34.16
C GLY A 158 -9.95 0.11 32.85
N PHE A 159 -8.68 -0.18 32.57
CA PHE A 159 -7.99 0.30 31.38
C PHE A 159 -8.50 -0.40 30.11
N LYS A 160 -9.09 0.38 29.19
CA LYS A 160 -9.77 -0.12 27.99
C LYS A 160 -9.07 0.35 26.71
N ILE A 161 -8.83 -0.60 25.81
CA ILE A 161 -8.30 -0.35 24.46
C ILE A 161 -9.38 -0.72 23.43
N PHE A 162 -9.71 0.20 22.53
CA PHE A 162 -10.56 -0.08 21.38
C PHE A 162 -9.68 -0.24 20.13
N ALA A 163 -9.57 -1.46 19.61
CA ALA A 163 -8.80 -1.78 18.42
C ALA A 163 -9.67 -1.76 17.16
N PHE A 164 -9.22 -1.09 16.11
CA PHE A 164 -9.98 -1.00 14.85
C PHE A 164 -9.08 -0.83 13.63
N HIS A 165 -9.61 -1.17 12.46
CA HIS A 165 -8.90 -1.02 11.19
C HIS A 165 -9.87 -0.39 10.17
N ALA A 166 -10.05 0.92 10.29
CA ALA A 166 -10.98 1.71 9.48
C ALA A 166 -10.52 3.16 9.38
N CYS A 167 -10.96 3.87 8.33
CA CYS A 167 -10.73 5.31 8.19
C CYS A 167 -11.83 6.09 8.92
N LEU A 168 -11.44 7.07 9.76
CA LEU A 168 -12.37 7.98 10.42
C LEU A 168 -12.55 9.27 9.61
N ASP A 169 -13.79 9.74 9.44
CA ASP A 169 -14.12 10.92 8.62
C ASP A 169 -13.32 12.16 9.03
N GLU A 170 -13.22 12.40 10.34
CA GLU A 170 -12.56 13.56 10.93
C GLU A 170 -11.04 13.55 10.71
N LEU A 171 -10.47 12.36 10.50
CA LEU A 171 -9.02 12.13 10.39
C LEU A 171 -8.63 11.63 8.99
N LYS A 172 -9.55 11.70 8.02
CA LYS A 172 -9.37 11.14 6.68
C LYS A 172 -8.33 11.92 5.88
N PRO A 173 -7.19 11.31 5.50
CA PRO A 173 -6.21 11.98 4.66
C PRO A 173 -6.73 12.26 3.26
N ALA A 174 -6.21 13.32 2.62
CA ALA A 174 -6.64 13.74 1.28
C ALA A 174 -6.56 12.62 0.22
N TYR A 175 -5.56 11.75 0.32
CA TYR A 175 -5.38 10.63 -0.60
C TYR A 175 -6.44 9.53 -0.45
N LEU A 176 -7.15 9.49 0.69
CA LEU A 176 -8.30 8.61 0.94
C LEU A 176 -9.64 9.32 0.72
N SER A 177 -9.69 10.53 0.14
CA SER A 177 -10.94 11.28 -0.06
C SER A 177 -12.09 10.47 -0.69
N LYS A 178 -11.78 9.50 -1.55
CA LYS A 178 -12.76 8.59 -2.19
C LYS A 178 -12.91 7.22 -1.53
N ALA A 179 -12.14 6.91 -0.50
CA ALA A 179 -12.24 5.66 0.23
C ALA A 179 -13.48 5.67 1.13
N GLU A 180 -13.93 4.49 1.55
CA GLU A 180 -14.98 4.39 2.57
C GLU A 180 -14.42 4.79 3.95
N SER A 181 -15.21 5.53 4.74
CA SER A 181 -14.88 5.96 6.10
C SER A 181 -16.12 6.04 6.98
N CYS A 182 -15.95 6.07 8.29
CA CYS A 182 -17.03 6.24 9.27
C CYS A 182 -16.73 7.43 10.20
N PRO A 183 -17.76 8.10 10.75
CA PRO A 183 -17.52 9.17 11.71
C PRO A 183 -17.04 8.59 13.03
N VAL A 184 -16.17 9.28 13.77
CA VAL A 184 -15.65 8.80 15.06
C VAL A 184 -16.76 8.43 16.05
N SER A 185 -17.92 9.07 15.94
CA SER A 185 -19.11 8.81 16.77
C SER A 185 -19.63 7.37 16.74
N VAL A 186 -19.23 6.56 15.75
CA VAL A 186 -19.57 5.13 15.72
C VAL A 186 -18.72 4.28 16.67
N LEU A 187 -17.60 4.82 17.15
CA LEU A 187 -16.77 4.19 18.18
C LEU A 187 -17.43 4.39 19.56
N PRO A 188 -17.29 3.43 20.49
CA PRO A 188 -17.72 3.62 21.87
C PRO A 188 -16.84 4.66 22.57
N LYS A 189 -17.43 5.49 23.42
CA LYS A 189 -16.73 6.58 24.12
C LYS A 189 -15.98 6.12 25.37
N GLY A 190 -15.12 6.99 25.90
CA GLY A 190 -14.51 6.80 27.22
C GLY A 190 -13.60 5.57 27.33
N PHE A 191 -12.96 5.20 26.22
CA PHE A 191 -11.81 4.30 26.21
C PHE A 191 -10.52 5.09 26.46
N ASP A 192 -9.54 4.45 27.08
CA ASP A 192 -8.25 5.08 27.40
C ASP A 192 -7.32 5.15 26.18
N TYR A 193 -7.53 4.29 25.18
CA TYR A 193 -6.73 4.26 23.96
C TYR A 193 -7.53 3.72 22.78
N TYR A 194 -7.49 4.41 21.63
CA TYR A 194 -8.07 3.93 20.38
C TYR A 194 -6.94 3.54 19.42
N ALA A 195 -6.74 2.23 19.27
CA ALA A 195 -5.69 1.64 18.46
C ALA A 195 -6.18 1.43 17.02
N GLY A 196 -5.92 2.40 16.15
CA GLY A 196 -6.31 2.39 14.74
C GLY A 196 -5.24 1.83 13.79
N GLY A 197 -5.67 1.11 12.77
CA GLY A 197 -4.91 0.82 11.54
C GLY A 197 -5.67 1.29 10.29
N HIS A 198 -5.25 0.87 9.08
CA HIS A 198 -5.81 1.19 7.76
C HIS A 198 -5.27 2.49 7.13
N VAL A 199 -5.04 3.51 7.94
CA VAL A 199 -4.45 4.77 7.47
C VAL A 199 -2.94 4.64 7.50
N HIS A 200 -2.30 4.70 6.33
CA HIS A 200 -0.84 4.53 6.22
C HIS A 200 -0.05 5.79 6.62
N GLU A 201 -0.70 6.85 7.06
CA GLU A 201 -0.06 8.05 7.60
C GLU A 201 -0.06 7.97 9.12
N ARG A 202 1.02 8.44 9.76
CA ARG A 202 1.06 8.49 11.23
C ARG A 202 0.13 9.59 11.72
N LEU A 203 -0.85 9.23 12.54
CA LEU A 203 -1.82 10.16 13.11
C LEU A 203 -1.90 10.01 14.63
N GLU A 204 -1.88 11.13 15.34
CA GLU A 204 -2.11 11.23 16.78
C GLU A 204 -3.13 12.34 17.02
N ASN A 205 -4.32 11.99 17.52
CA ASN A 205 -5.39 12.97 17.69
C ASN A 205 -6.19 12.70 18.96
N ASP A 206 -6.67 13.79 19.55
CA ASP A 206 -7.70 13.79 20.59
C ASP A 206 -8.94 14.48 20.03
N LEU A 207 -10.11 13.85 20.20
CA LEU A 207 -11.41 14.39 19.84
C LEU A 207 -12.32 14.39 21.07
N PRO A 208 -13.41 15.19 21.10
CA PRO A 208 -14.32 15.21 22.23
C PRO A 208 -14.87 13.80 22.55
N ASP A 209 -14.67 13.34 23.79
CA ASP A 209 -14.98 11.99 24.29
C ASP A 209 -14.11 10.82 23.75
N TYR A 210 -13.12 11.13 22.91
CA TYR A 210 -12.21 10.17 22.27
C TYR A 210 -10.76 10.65 22.38
N GLU A 211 -10.12 10.36 23.52
CA GLU A 211 -8.71 10.66 23.75
C GLU A 211 -7.82 9.55 23.18
N HIS A 212 -6.64 9.93 22.68
CA HIS A 212 -5.60 9.00 22.21
C HIS A 212 -6.05 8.11 21.05
N ILE A 213 -6.55 8.74 19.97
CA ILE A 213 -6.76 8.09 18.68
C ILE A 213 -5.44 8.05 17.92
N ILE A 214 -4.84 6.86 17.86
CA ILE A 214 -3.51 6.68 17.30
C ILE A 214 -3.57 5.76 16.08
N PHE A 215 -2.94 6.20 14.99
CA PHE A 215 -2.62 5.38 13.83
C PHE A 215 -1.09 5.33 13.67
N PRO A 216 -0.46 4.16 13.81
CA PRO A 216 0.97 3.97 13.58
C PRO A 216 1.42 4.39 12.18
N GLY A 217 0.53 4.24 11.19
CA GLY A 217 0.86 4.28 9.78
C GLY A 217 1.50 2.97 9.32
N ALA A 218 1.82 2.88 8.03
CA ALA A 218 2.51 1.71 7.50
C ALA A 218 3.90 1.54 8.12
N LEU A 219 4.29 0.31 8.44
CA LEU A 219 5.58 0.05 9.10
C LEU A 219 6.79 0.32 8.19
N PHE A 220 6.66 0.00 6.89
CA PHE A 220 7.67 0.27 5.86
C PHE A 220 7.04 0.99 4.67
N GLY A 221 5.94 0.44 4.16
CA GLY A 221 5.20 0.94 2.99
C GLY A 221 4.91 -0.19 2.02
N SER A 222 3.66 -0.30 1.55
CA SER A 222 3.20 -1.39 0.69
C SER A 222 2.96 -0.96 -0.76
N GLN A 223 3.13 0.32 -1.06
CA GLN A 223 2.82 0.92 -2.36
C GLN A 223 3.71 2.14 -2.64
N THR A 224 3.82 2.53 -3.90
CA THR A 224 4.64 3.67 -4.34
C THR A 224 4.35 4.97 -3.59
N ARG A 225 3.09 5.23 -3.24
CA ARG A 225 2.71 6.42 -2.46
C ARG A 225 3.37 6.43 -1.09
N ASP A 226 3.44 5.29 -0.42
CA ASP A 226 4.02 5.20 0.91
C ASP A 226 5.53 5.46 0.86
N HIS A 227 6.20 4.90 -0.14
CA HIS A 227 7.62 5.14 -0.42
C HIS A 227 7.88 6.59 -0.81
N GLU A 228 7.01 7.22 -1.60
CA GLU A 228 7.11 8.65 -1.92
C GLU A 228 6.94 9.51 -0.66
N ALA A 229 5.98 9.19 0.21
CA ALA A 229 5.79 9.88 1.48
C ALA A 229 7.01 9.71 2.40
N SER A 230 7.55 8.50 2.55
CA SER A 230 8.80 8.23 3.27
C SER A 230 9.96 9.06 2.70
N SER A 231 10.05 9.14 1.36
CA SER A 231 11.07 9.95 0.68
C SER A 231 10.91 11.46 0.93
N LYS A 232 9.69 11.93 1.23
CA LYS A 232 9.38 13.31 1.62
C LYS A 232 9.54 13.58 3.12
N GLY A 233 9.96 12.60 3.91
CA GLY A 233 10.26 12.74 5.33
C GLY A 233 9.21 12.14 6.27
N GLU A 234 8.18 11.45 5.76
CA GLU A 234 7.25 10.69 6.60
C GLU A 234 8.04 9.63 7.38
N LYS A 235 7.91 9.66 8.72
CA LYS A 235 8.59 8.68 9.57
C LYS A 235 7.73 7.43 9.67
N ARG A 236 8.34 6.28 9.44
CA ARG A 236 7.72 4.95 9.59
C ARG A 236 8.11 4.32 10.91
N GLY A 237 7.20 3.57 11.53
CA GLY A 237 7.43 3.00 12.85
C GLY A 237 6.16 2.50 13.51
N PHE A 238 6.20 2.47 14.84
CA PHE A 238 5.11 1.98 15.66
C PHE A 238 5.09 2.71 17.01
N TYR A 239 4.17 2.38 17.90
CA TYR A 239 4.09 3.00 19.23
C TYR A 239 4.41 2.01 20.32
N ILE A 240 5.08 2.48 21.37
CA ILE A 240 5.12 1.83 22.68
C ILE A 240 4.35 2.73 23.63
N VAL A 241 3.35 2.15 24.29
CA VAL A 241 2.47 2.84 25.22
C VAL A 241 2.71 2.27 26.61
N SER A 242 3.01 3.14 27.58
CA SER A 242 3.13 2.76 28.99
C SER A 242 1.92 3.25 29.77
N PHE A 243 1.43 2.42 30.68
CA PHE A 243 0.20 2.66 31.41
C PHE A 243 0.19 2.04 32.81
N GLY A 244 -0.66 2.60 33.66
CA GLY A 244 -1.10 2.04 34.94
C GLY A 244 -2.63 1.95 34.91
N ASP A 245 -3.30 2.69 35.80
CA ASP A 245 -4.76 2.88 35.70
C ASP A 245 -5.15 3.81 34.54
N THR A 246 -4.24 4.70 34.13
CA THR A 246 -4.35 5.59 32.98
C THR A 246 -3.08 5.52 32.12
N ILE A 247 -3.11 6.14 30.95
CA ILE A 247 -1.91 6.29 30.12
C ILE A 247 -0.86 7.16 30.82
N ASN A 248 0.38 6.71 30.75
CA ASN A 248 1.54 7.38 31.32
C ASN A 248 2.43 7.99 30.23
N GLU A 249 2.61 7.29 29.11
CA GLU A 249 3.37 7.77 27.94
C GLU A 249 2.90 7.06 26.66
N ILE A 250 2.78 7.81 25.56
CA ILE A 250 2.61 7.29 24.20
C ILE A 250 3.87 7.69 23.42
N LYS A 251 4.75 6.73 23.13
CA LYS A 251 6.04 6.99 22.48
C LYS A 251 6.06 6.40 21.09
N PHE A 252 6.17 7.25 20.08
CA PHE A 252 6.46 6.81 18.71
C PHE A 252 7.92 6.31 18.62
N VAL A 253 8.09 5.12 18.05
CA VAL A 253 9.38 4.45 17.85
C VAL A 253 9.66 4.35 16.35
N PRO A 254 10.54 5.21 15.80
CA PRO A 254 10.84 5.19 14.37
C PRO A 254 11.64 3.95 13.99
N VAL A 255 11.23 3.28 12.90
CA VAL A 255 11.89 2.10 12.35
C VAL A 255 12.57 2.50 11.05
N LYS A 256 13.87 2.81 11.16
CA LYS A 256 14.71 3.17 10.01
C LYS A 256 15.50 1.95 9.53
N VAL A 257 15.24 1.52 8.30
CA VAL A 257 15.94 0.40 7.62
C VAL A 257 16.75 0.84 6.40
N CYS A 258 16.42 2.00 5.82
CA CYS A 258 17.16 2.61 4.73
C CYS A 258 17.08 4.13 4.80
N GLU A 259 17.95 4.79 4.04
CA GLU A 259 17.82 6.20 3.72
C GLU A 259 16.95 6.36 2.47
N TYR A 260 16.16 7.43 2.42
CA TYR A 260 15.39 7.78 1.23
C TYR A 260 15.94 9.07 0.59
N LEU A 261 15.78 9.18 -0.72
CA LEU A 261 16.04 10.41 -1.47
C LEU A 261 14.82 10.76 -2.31
N PHE A 262 14.26 11.96 -2.10
CA PHE A 262 13.26 12.54 -2.98
C PHE A 262 13.85 13.70 -3.78
N LYS A 263 13.63 13.70 -5.10
CA LYS A 263 13.93 14.85 -5.96
C LYS A 263 12.76 15.07 -6.91
N GLU A 264 12.21 16.28 -6.89
CA GLU A 264 11.26 16.72 -7.90
C GLU A 264 12.00 17.55 -8.97
N LEU A 265 11.79 17.21 -10.24
CA LEU A 265 12.40 17.84 -11.40
C LEU A 265 11.29 18.39 -12.30
N ASP A 266 11.47 19.64 -12.72
CA ASP A 266 10.52 20.36 -13.55
C ASP A 266 11.13 20.62 -14.93
N VAL A 267 10.45 20.12 -15.97
CA VAL A 267 10.87 20.26 -17.37
C VAL A 267 9.94 21.18 -18.17
N GLU A 268 9.12 22.00 -17.51
CA GLU A 268 8.19 22.94 -18.14
C GLU A 268 8.87 23.74 -19.26
N ASP A 269 8.15 23.91 -20.37
CA ASP A 269 8.53 24.65 -21.57
C ASP A 269 9.87 24.23 -22.22
N ARG A 270 10.35 23.01 -21.95
CA ARG A 270 11.52 22.41 -22.62
C ARG A 270 11.10 21.41 -23.67
N ASN A 271 11.83 21.33 -24.78
CA ASN A 271 11.62 20.24 -25.72
C ASN A 271 12.19 18.92 -25.17
N SER A 272 11.86 17.78 -25.77
CA SER A 272 12.29 16.46 -25.28
C SER A 272 13.81 16.32 -25.11
N GLN A 273 14.62 16.87 -26.02
CA GLN A 273 16.09 16.83 -25.93
C GLN A 273 16.63 17.70 -24.79
N GLN A 274 16.07 18.91 -24.62
CA GLN A 274 16.43 19.82 -23.52
C GLN A 274 16.03 19.24 -22.16
N ALA A 275 14.85 18.63 -22.09
CA ALA A 275 14.36 17.94 -20.92
C ALA A 275 15.26 16.74 -20.57
N GLU A 276 15.60 15.89 -21.54
CA GLU A 276 16.52 14.76 -21.32
C GLU A 276 17.87 15.24 -20.76
N LYS A 277 18.46 16.27 -21.38
CA LYS A 277 19.73 16.85 -20.91
C LYS A 277 19.64 17.35 -19.47
N LEU A 278 18.62 18.17 -19.16
CA LEU A 278 18.42 18.69 -17.80
C LEU A 278 18.28 17.55 -16.78
N LEU A 279 17.47 16.55 -17.10
CA LEU A 279 17.24 15.41 -16.21
C LEU A 279 18.55 14.63 -16.00
N THR A 280 19.32 14.37 -17.04
CA THR A 280 20.63 13.70 -16.90
C THR A 280 21.59 14.51 -16.04
N ASP A 281 21.76 15.81 -16.31
CA ASP A 281 22.69 16.68 -15.58
C ASP A 281 22.33 16.75 -14.08
N GLU A 282 21.05 16.92 -13.75
CA GLU A 282 20.57 16.94 -12.36
C GLU A 282 20.81 15.59 -11.66
N LEU A 283 20.53 14.47 -12.34
CA LEU A 283 20.66 13.13 -11.79
C LEU A 283 22.13 12.65 -11.66
N GLU A 284 23.06 13.22 -12.42
CA GLU A 284 24.49 12.97 -12.25
C GLU A 284 25.03 13.55 -10.94
N SER A 285 24.49 14.68 -10.46
CA SER A 285 24.98 15.36 -9.26
C SER A 285 24.46 14.79 -7.93
N ILE A 286 23.40 13.99 -7.95
CA ILE A 286 22.77 13.49 -6.71
C ILE A 286 23.51 12.29 -6.11
N ASP A 287 23.65 12.31 -4.78
CA ASP A 287 24.15 11.19 -3.98
C ASP A 287 23.01 10.20 -3.69
N VAL A 288 23.11 9.04 -4.33
CA VAL A 288 22.12 7.96 -4.27
C VAL A 288 22.60 6.70 -3.59
N LEU A 289 23.86 6.68 -3.12
CA LEU A 289 24.47 5.47 -2.56
C LEU A 289 23.65 4.97 -1.37
N ASP A 290 23.28 3.69 -1.41
CA ASP A 290 22.52 2.97 -0.38
C ASP A 290 21.16 3.63 -0.02
N LYS A 291 20.55 4.34 -0.97
CA LYS A 291 19.25 5.00 -0.81
C LYS A 291 18.15 4.38 -1.66
N VAL A 292 16.92 4.40 -1.14
CA VAL A 292 15.70 4.26 -1.95
C VAL A 292 15.40 5.61 -2.59
N VAL A 293 15.50 5.69 -3.91
CA VAL A 293 15.43 6.96 -4.64
C VAL A 293 14.07 7.11 -5.32
N THR A 294 13.41 8.24 -5.09
CA THR A 294 12.20 8.65 -5.78
C THR A 294 12.46 9.94 -6.55
N ILE A 295 12.41 9.86 -7.87
CA ILE A 295 12.47 11.03 -8.76
C ILE A 295 11.08 11.28 -9.32
N LYS A 296 10.55 12.48 -9.09
CA LYS A 296 9.29 12.93 -9.65
C LYS A 296 9.55 13.94 -10.75
N ILE A 297 9.01 13.69 -11.94
CA ILE A 297 9.21 14.51 -13.12
C ILE A 297 7.86 15.11 -13.51
N LYS A 298 7.82 16.43 -13.62
CA LYS A 298 6.62 17.20 -13.98
C LYS A 298 6.92 18.25 -15.03
N GLY A 299 5.86 18.78 -15.63
CA GLY A 299 5.90 19.88 -16.57
C GLY A 299 5.36 19.49 -17.94
N GLU A 300 5.04 20.48 -18.76
CA GLU A 300 4.63 20.28 -20.15
C GLU A 300 5.79 20.58 -21.12
N LEU A 301 6.13 19.60 -21.97
CA LEU A 301 7.16 19.78 -22.99
C LEU A 301 6.72 20.81 -24.05
N SER A 302 7.62 21.73 -24.43
CA SER A 302 7.37 22.69 -25.52
C SER A 302 7.44 22.08 -26.92
N GLY A 303 8.03 20.89 -27.05
CA GLY A 303 8.07 20.11 -28.30
C GLY A 303 8.67 18.71 -28.11
N GLY A 304 8.35 17.77 -29.01
CA GLY A 304 8.72 16.36 -28.89
C GLY A 304 7.80 15.56 -27.96
N LYS A 305 7.97 14.24 -27.95
CA LYS A 305 7.17 13.31 -27.15
C LYS A 305 7.86 12.98 -25.84
N THR A 306 7.06 12.65 -24.84
CA THR A 306 7.59 12.11 -23.57
C THR A 306 8.34 10.79 -23.78
N SER A 307 7.97 10.00 -24.80
CA SER A 307 8.66 8.76 -25.20
C SER A 307 10.06 8.98 -25.79
N ASP A 308 10.38 10.21 -26.19
CA ASP A 308 11.70 10.53 -26.75
C ASP A 308 12.78 10.61 -25.65
N ILE A 309 12.37 10.73 -24.38
CA ILE A 309 13.28 10.82 -23.23
C ILE A 309 13.63 9.43 -22.72
N ASN A 310 14.92 9.11 -22.65
CA ASN A 310 15.39 7.78 -22.21
C ASN A 310 15.42 7.61 -20.67
N PHE A 311 14.25 7.47 -20.06
CA PHE A 311 14.11 7.26 -18.62
C PHE A 311 14.74 5.96 -18.12
N SER A 312 14.74 4.90 -18.93
CA SER A 312 15.35 3.62 -18.55
C SER A 312 16.86 3.75 -18.34
N LYS A 313 17.54 4.51 -19.20
CA LYS A 313 18.96 4.83 -19.05
C LYS A 313 19.22 5.64 -17.77
N MET A 314 18.38 6.62 -17.47
CA MET A 314 18.49 7.40 -16.23
C MET A 314 18.32 6.51 -14.99
N GLN A 315 17.31 5.65 -14.98
CA GLN A 315 17.08 4.71 -13.89
C GLN A 315 18.28 3.78 -13.71
N GLN A 316 18.80 3.21 -14.80
CA GLN A 316 19.97 2.33 -14.76
C GLN A 316 21.22 3.05 -14.24
N SER A 317 21.44 4.30 -14.66
CA SER A 317 22.55 5.13 -14.18
C SER A 317 22.50 5.31 -12.66
N LEU A 318 21.33 5.62 -12.10
CA LEU A 318 21.16 5.76 -10.64
C LEU A 318 21.40 4.44 -9.90
N VAL A 319 20.95 3.31 -10.45
CA VAL A 319 21.25 1.98 -9.89
C VAL A 319 22.75 1.68 -9.95
N THR A 320 23.43 1.98 -11.07
CA THR A 320 24.90 1.81 -11.18
C THR A 320 25.66 2.71 -10.21
N LYS A 321 25.12 3.88 -9.86
CA LYS A 321 25.67 4.77 -8.81
C LYS A 321 25.44 4.26 -7.38
N GLY A 322 24.76 3.12 -7.19
CA GLY A 322 24.57 2.49 -5.89
C GLY A 322 23.22 2.75 -5.23
N ALA A 323 22.21 3.23 -5.97
CA ALA A 323 20.84 3.27 -5.44
C ALA A 323 20.32 1.86 -5.13
N LEU A 324 19.67 1.70 -3.98
CA LEU A 324 19.04 0.42 -3.58
C LEU A 324 17.89 0.07 -4.51
N THR A 325 17.05 1.06 -4.82
CA THR A 325 16.01 0.98 -5.85
C THR A 325 15.65 2.39 -6.29
N VAL A 326 15.01 2.52 -7.46
CA VAL A 326 14.71 3.80 -8.10
C VAL A 326 13.28 3.82 -8.63
N TYR A 327 12.49 4.76 -8.12
CA TYR A 327 11.15 5.07 -8.58
C TYR A 327 11.14 6.35 -9.42
N LEU A 328 10.73 6.22 -10.69
CA LEU A 328 10.52 7.37 -11.57
C LEU A 328 9.02 7.65 -11.72
N ASN A 329 8.52 8.67 -11.02
CA ASN A 329 7.15 9.14 -11.16
C ASN A 329 7.08 10.17 -12.30
N ARG A 330 6.43 9.80 -13.40
CA ARG A 330 6.32 10.62 -14.63
C ARG A 330 4.89 11.09 -14.90
N TYR A 331 3.93 10.84 -14.00
CA TYR A 331 2.52 11.14 -14.24
C TYR A 331 2.24 12.65 -14.42
N GLY A 332 3.13 13.50 -13.89
CA GLY A 332 3.05 14.96 -14.07
C GLY A 332 3.65 15.48 -15.38
N LEU A 333 4.26 14.62 -16.19
CA LEU A 333 4.94 15.00 -17.44
C LEU A 333 3.96 14.92 -18.62
N LYS A 334 3.84 16.02 -19.36
CA LYS A 334 2.94 16.14 -20.53
C LYS A 334 3.73 16.57 -21.77
N SER A 335 3.12 16.41 -22.94
CA SER A 335 3.65 16.97 -24.20
C SER A 335 2.52 17.58 -25.02
N LYS A 336 2.79 18.77 -25.58
CA LYS A 336 1.87 19.50 -26.47
C LYS A 336 1.56 18.73 -27.76
N GLU A 337 2.39 17.76 -28.16
CA GLU A 337 2.12 16.91 -29.32
C GLU A 337 0.92 15.97 -29.11
N TYR A 338 0.59 15.63 -27.86
CA TYR A 338 -0.63 14.87 -27.56
C TYR A 338 -1.88 15.76 -27.46
N ALA A 339 -1.72 17.08 -27.32
CA ALA A 339 -2.82 18.02 -27.07
C ALA A 339 -3.59 18.44 -28.33
N MET A 340 -3.11 18.10 -29.52
CA MET A 340 -3.77 18.43 -30.79
C MET A 340 -4.31 17.18 -31.48
N ILE A 341 -5.48 16.68 -31.05
CA ILE A 341 -6.57 16.28 -31.97
C ILE A 341 -7.91 16.60 -31.28
N LYS A 342 -8.43 17.82 -31.54
CA LYS A 342 -9.87 18.09 -31.43
C LYS A 342 -10.50 17.74 -32.79
N ALA A 343 -10.85 16.49 -32.99
CA ALA A 343 -11.70 16.10 -34.12
C ALA A 343 -13.16 16.36 -33.72
N ALA A 344 -13.67 17.54 -34.07
CA ALA A 344 -15.09 17.83 -33.92
C ALA A 344 -15.88 17.03 -34.97
N GLY A 345 -16.71 16.08 -34.51
CA GLY A 345 -17.74 15.44 -35.34
C GLY A 345 -17.36 14.16 -36.09
N GLU A 346 -16.22 13.53 -35.78
CA GLU A 346 -15.85 12.24 -36.37
C GLU A 346 -16.08 11.08 -35.38
N ASP A 347 -16.44 9.90 -35.87
CA ASP A 347 -16.56 8.72 -35.01
C ASP A 347 -15.19 8.31 -34.43
N ALA A 348 -15.19 7.65 -33.27
CA ALA A 348 -13.96 7.28 -32.56
C ALA A 348 -12.98 6.46 -33.43
N SER A 349 -13.48 5.59 -34.31
CA SER A 349 -12.65 4.76 -35.17
C SER A 349 -11.92 5.56 -36.26
N THR A 350 -12.56 6.61 -36.76
CA THR A 350 -11.99 7.54 -37.73
C THR A 350 -10.92 8.41 -37.08
N ILE A 351 -11.19 8.89 -35.85
CA ILE A 351 -10.21 9.64 -35.04
C ILE A 351 -8.97 8.78 -34.77
N GLU A 352 -9.15 7.53 -34.35
CA GLU A 352 -8.05 6.60 -34.05
C GLU A 352 -7.22 6.26 -35.27
N ARG A 353 -7.87 5.99 -36.41
CA ARG A 353 -7.17 5.75 -37.68
C ARG A 353 -6.34 6.95 -38.08
N LYS A 354 -6.89 8.17 -38.02
CA LYS A 354 -6.16 9.40 -38.34
C LYS A 354 -4.99 9.64 -37.38
N LEU A 355 -5.23 9.50 -36.07
CA LEU A 355 -4.18 9.57 -35.04
C LEU A 355 -3.03 8.63 -35.36
N LEU A 356 -3.32 7.36 -35.61
CA LEU A 356 -2.29 6.37 -35.91
C LEU A 356 -1.59 6.66 -37.24
N GLN A 357 -2.33 7.10 -38.26
CA GLN A 357 -1.80 7.41 -39.58
C GLN A 357 -0.84 8.62 -39.55
N GLU A 358 -1.20 9.69 -38.84
CA GLU A 358 -0.36 10.87 -38.66
C GLU A 358 0.88 10.56 -37.82
N ASN A 359 0.76 9.67 -36.84
CA ASN A 359 1.88 9.29 -35.97
C ASN A 359 2.82 8.26 -36.58
N LEU A 360 2.40 7.45 -37.56
CA LEU A 360 3.26 6.43 -38.17
C LEU A 360 4.53 7.00 -38.82
N GLY A 361 4.45 8.21 -39.38
CA GLY A 361 5.61 8.90 -39.96
C GLY A 361 6.66 9.31 -38.92
N THR A 362 6.28 9.39 -37.64
CA THR A 362 7.16 9.78 -36.53
C THR A 362 7.86 8.59 -35.87
N ILE A 363 7.40 7.36 -36.11
CA ILE A 363 7.92 6.15 -35.47
C ILE A 363 8.96 5.50 -36.40
N LYS A 364 10.23 5.50 -35.99
CA LYS A 364 11.28 4.76 -36.70
C LYS A 364 11.18 3.27 -36.38
N VAL A 365 10.58 2.51 -37.29
CA VAL A 365 10.52 1.04 -37.20
C VAL A 365 11.53 0.39 -38.15
N SER A 366 12.27 -0.59 -37.66
CA SER A 366 13.25 -1.36 -38.45
C SER A 366 12.57 -2.39 -39.36
N GLN A 367 11.42 -2.93 -38.95
CA GLN A 367 10.69 -3.95 -39.69
C GLN A 367 9.70 -3.35 -40.69
N ASP A 368 9.73 -3.85 -41.93
CA ASP A 368 8.86 -3.37 -43.01
C ASP A 368 7.36 -3.64 -42.78
N LEU A 369 7.03 -4.69 -42.01
CA LEU A 369 5.65 -5.01 -41.63
C LEU A 369 5.00 -3.92 -40.77
N LEU A 370 5.80 -3.12 -40.07
CA LEU A 370 5.35 -2.04 -39.19
C LEU A 370 5.33 -0.66 -39.89
N LYS A 371 5.69 -0.60 -41.18
CA LYS A 371 5.77 0.66 -41.95
C LYS A 371 4.49 0.91 -42.74
N GLY A 372 4.18 2.20 -42.93
CA GLY A 372 3.08 2.67 -43.79
C GLY A 372 1.73 2.03 -43.45
N ASP A 373 0.90 1.81 -44.47
CA ASP A 373 -0.46 1.27 -44.31
C ASP A 373 -0.51 -0.13 -43.68
N LYS A 374 0.55 -0.94 -43.85
CA LYS A 374 0.66 -2.26 -43.23
C LYS A 374 0.80 -2.13 -41.71
N GLY A 375 1.67 -1.23 -41.25
CA GLY A 375 1.82 -0.89 -39.84
C GLY A 375 0.56 -0.29 -39.25
N LEU A 376 -0.13 0.59 -39.98
CA LEU A 376 -1.41 1.17 -39.57
C LEU A 376 -2.46 0.10 -39.31
N ARG A 377 -2.60 -0.82 -40.27
CA ARG A 377 -3.55 -1.91 -40.17
C ARG A 377 -3.24 -2.81 -38.97
N LEU A 378 -1.97 -3.16 -38.77
CA LEU A 378 -1.55 -4.01 -37.67
C LEU A 378 -1.77 -3.35 -36.31
N ALA A 379 -1.49 -2.05 -36.19
CA ALA A 379 -1.74 -1.28 -34.97
C ALA A 379 -3.23 -1.19 -34.64
N LEU A 380 -4.09 -0.99 -35.64
CA LEU A 380 -5.55 -1.00 -35.46
C LEU A 380 -6.07 -2.39 -35.08
N GLU A 381 -5.54 -3.45 -35.69
CA GLU A 381 -5.89 -4.84 -35.35
C GLU A 381 -5.50 -5.16 -33.90
N LEU A 382 -4.31 -4.75 -33.44
CA LEU A 382 -3.92 -4.90 -32.04
C LEU A 382 -4.81 -4.10 -31.09
N LEU A 383 -5.12 -2.84 -31.43
CA LEU A 383 -5.96 -1.99 -30.59
C LEU A 383 -7.35 -2.62 -30.38
N ASN A 384 -7.88 -3.28 -31.41
CA ASN A 384 -9.14 -4.02 -31.29
C ASN A 384 -9.03 -5.23 -30.36
N VAL A 385 -7.92 -5.98 -30.41
CA VAL A 385 -7.65 -7.08 -29.46
C VAL A 385 -7.60 -6.56 -28.03
N LEU A 386 -6.86 -5.48 -27.79
CA LEU A 386 -6.71 -4.89 -26.44
C LEU A 386 -7.99 -4.26 -25.89
N ARG A 387 -8.99 -4.03 -26.75
CA ARG A 387 -10.33 -3.54 -26.36
C ARG A 387 -11.29 -4.64 -25.97
N GLU A 388 -10.96 -5.90 -26.25
CA GLU A 388 -11.85 -6.99 -25.87
C GLU A 388 -11.99 -7.01 -24.34
N PRO A 389 -13.21 -6.85 -23.79
CA PRO A 389 -13.40 -6.84 -22.36
C PRO A 389 -13.13 -8.22 -21.74
N VAL A 390 -13.00 -8.26 -20.42
CA VAL A 390 -13.00 -9.51 -19.64
C VAL A 390 -14.28 -10.27 -19.92
N LYS A 391 -14.18 -11.55 -20.30
CA LYS A 391 -15.34 -12.39 -20.58
C LYS A 391 -15.97 -12.86 -19.26
N SER A 392 -17.27 -13.14 -19.30
CA SER A 392 -17.98 -13.67 -18.13
C SER A 392 -17.36 -15.01 -17.71
N GLY A 393 -16.93 -15.11 -16.44
CA GLY A 393 -16.28 -16.31 -15.89
C GLY A 393 -14.78 -16.41 -16.15
N GLU A 394 -14.16 -15.41 -16.77
CA GLU A 394 -12.72 -15.35 -17.01
C GLU A 394 -11.98 -14.75 -15.81
N SER A 395 -10.94 -15.42 -15.30
CA SER A 395 -10.11 -14.86 -14.24
C SER A 395 -9.20 -13.74 -14.78
N LYS A 396 -8.62 -12.93 -13.88
CA LYS A 396 -7.65 -11.90 -14.29
C LYS A 396 -6.43 -12.50 -15.00
N GLN A 397 -6.00 -13.69 -14.59
CA GLN A 397 -4.88 -14.39 -15.20
C GLN A 397 -5.27 -14.91 -16.60
N ASP A 398 -6.43 -15.55 -16.72
CA ASP A 398 -6.93 -16.05 -18.01
C ASP A 398 -7.13 -14.91 -19.02
N TYR A 399 -7.64 -13.77 -18.54
CA TYR A 399 -7.76 -12.56 -19.35
C TYR A 399 -6.40 -12.07 -19.86
N ALA A 400 -5.40 -12.00 -18.98
CA ALA A 400 -4.06 -11.58 -19.35
C ALA A 400 -3.40 -12.56 -20.34
N GLU A 401 -3.57 -13.86 -20.13
CA GLU A 401 -3.08 -14.92 -21.03
C GLU A 401 -3.78 -14.85 -22.40
N ARG A 402 -5.10 -14.68 -22.44
CA ARG A 402 -5.85 -14.51 -23.69
C ARG A 402 -5.41 -13.26 -24.45
N MET A 403 -5.30 -12.12 -23.77
CA MET A 403 -4.82 -10.87 -24.38
C MET A 403 -3.42 -11.04 -24.95
N LYS A 404 -2.53 -11.73 -24.21
CA LYS A 404 -1.17 -12.04 -24.65
C LYS A 404 -1.17 -12.95 -25.88
N GLU A 405 -1.94 -14.03 -25.89
CA GLU A 405 -2.00 -14.97 -27.01
C GLU A 405 -2.57 -14.31 -28.27
N GLN A 406 -3.66 -13.55 -28.13
CA GLN A 406 -4.28 -12.79 -29.23
C GLN A 406 -3.32 -11.72 -29.76
N GLY A 407 -2.60 -11.02 -28.88
CA GLY A 407 -1.56 -10.07 -29.25
C GLY A 407 -0.43 -10.72 -30.06
N ILE A 408 0.14 -11.82 -29.56
CA ILE A 408 1.21 -12.59 -30.26
C ILE A 408 0.74 -13.06 -31.63
N ARG A 409 -0.51 -13.55 -31.72
CA ARG A 409 -1.10 -13.99 -32.99
C ARG A 409 -1.25 -12.83 -33.98
N THR A 410 -1.68 -11.66 -33.51
CA THR A 410 -1.85 -10.46 -34.34
C THR A 410 -0.53 -10.05 -34.98
N PHE A 411 0.57 -10.09 -34.20
CA PHE A 411 1.90 -9.79 -34.72
C PHE A 411 2.60 -10.93 -35.45
N GLN A 412 1.96 -12.09 -35.62
CA GLN A 412 2.56 -13.31 -36.19
C GLN A 412 3.86 -13.74 -35.47
N LEU A 413 4.02 -13.40 -34.20
CA LEU A 413 5.24 -13.67 -33.40
C LEU A 413 5.28 -15.08 -32.82
N LYS A 414 4.48 -16.01 -33.35
CA LYS A 414 4.40 -17.37 -32.81
C LYS A 414 5.78 -18.04 -32.74
N GLU A 415 6.62 -17.85 -33.75
CA GLU A 415 7.96 -18.46 -33.81
C GLU A 415 8.94 -17.88 -32.77
N VAL A 416 8.71 -16.66 -32.26
CA VAL A 416 9.60 -15.99 -31.28
C VAL A 416 9.29 -16.42 -29.84
N PHE A 417 8.06 -16.86 -29.57
CA PHE A 417 7.60 -17.24 -28.23
C PHE A 417 7.34 -18.76 -28.09
N SER A 418 7.74 -19.56 -29.08
CA SER A 418 7.60 -21.04 -29.07
C SER A 418 8.86 -21.78 -28.55
N SER A 419 9.79 -21.07 -27.90
CA SER A 419 11.01 -21.64 -27.31
C SER A 419 10.95 -21.71 -25.80
#